data_AF-A0A6H9L123-F1
#
_entry.id   AF-A0A6H9L123-F1
#
_cell.length_a   1.000
_cell.length_b   1.000
_cell.length_c   1.000
_cell.angle_alpha   90.00
_cell.angle_beta   90.00
_cell.angle_gamma   90.00
#
_symmetry.space_group_name_H-M   'P 1'
#
loop_
_entity.id
_entity.type
_entity.pdbx_description
1 polymer ?
#
loop_
_entity_poly.entity_id
_entity_poly.type
_entity_poly.pdbx_seq_one_letter_code
_entity_poly.pdbx_strand_id
1 'polypeptide(L)'
;MENKMYNSILKRRFSLLLALAIPFSFAFAADGDLDTTFDTDGKVTTDNFGSDSGQSIVIQTDGKIVVAGRTSSNSNDFMLARYNTDGSLDNTFDTDGIVTTDIGTSSNDVARDMALQIDGKILVAGFSNVNGNNDFTVARYNSDGSLDTSFDTDGIVTTDIGSSTNDLAVGVAIQTDGRIVAAGHSGDDFVVVRYNSDGSLDTNFDTDGIVSESFSGSSAENSADVIIQTDGKIVVAGLVLDGADIDFGIMRFDTNGSLDNTFSTDGKVTVDFLGNNDIANDLAIQSDGDIIVVGFADNGTNDDFAIARFTSSGVLDVDFDTDGKLTSQPSAFEDQASSVKIQNDGKIVVGGSTQETGDDFCLIRYNSDGSVDGTFGTSGVVITHFASSDEIDAIALQTDGKIVAAGHDGTTDFALARYENTDTPLAVELSDILAKAGDSEVTLTWKTESEIENLGFEIYRSEGNENFRKIASYETETSLKGAGNSAKENFYSFLDKNLRNGKTYTYKIADVDFSGFRTFHEILSVTPSLEISQQETGVRNFELSQNYPNPFNPTTTINYELRITNYEKSKLVIFNALGKNVKEFVLEDSKGSVVWNGTDSFGKSVSSGIYFYQIKNSIGETLTRKMQLIK
;
A
#
# COMPACT_ATOMS: atom_id res chain seq x y z
N MET A 1 42.21 -62.62 -65.55
CA MET A 1 42.70 -62.62 -64.16
C MET A 1 42.64 -61.17 -63.71
N GLU A 2 41.48 -60.73 -63.24
CA GLU A 2 41.06 -60.72 -61.83
C GLU A 2 41.65 -59.57 -61.01
N ASN A 3 40.72 -58.84 -60.38
CA ASN A 3 40.83 -58.01 -59.18
C ASN A 3 41.32 -56.55 -59.25
N LYS A 4 40.28 -55.68 -59.21
CA LYS A 4 39.96 -54.72 -58.13
C LYS A 4 40.84 -53.47 -57.93
N MET A 5 40.15 -52.33 -58.12
CA MET A 5 40.07 -51.09 -57.32
C MET A 5 41.41 -50.37 -56.98
N TYR A 6 41.52 -49.04 -57.01
CA TYR A 6 40.60 -48.03 -56.48
C TYR A 6 40.88 -46.67 -57.14
N ASN A 7 39.83 -45.98 -57.59
CA ASN A 7 39.88 -44.63 -58.15
C ASN A 7 40.02 -43.59 -57.01
N SER A 8 40.97 -42.67 -57.19
CA SER A 8 41.05 -41.42 -56.45
C SER A 8 40.05 -40.40 -57.01
N ILE A 9 39.36 -39.65 -56.14
CA ILE A 9 39.30 -38.16 -56.13
C ILE A 9 38.04 -37.63 -55.39
N LEU A 10 38.32 -36.70 -54.45
CA LEU A 10 37.48 -35.68 -53.82
C LEU A 10 36.21 -36.07 -53.06
N LYS A 11 36.24 -35.94 -51.71
CA LYS A 11 35.15 -35.28 -50.96
C LYS A 11 35.71 -34.45 -49.79
N ARG A 12 35.28 -33.19 -49.76
CA ARG A 12 35.47 -32.18 -48.71
C ARG A 12 35.12 -32.76 -47.34
N ARG A 13 35.98 -32.53 -46.34
CA ARG A 13 35.63 -32.70 -44.93
C ARG A 13 34.68 -31.56 -44.53
N PHE A 14 33.41 -31.87 -44.35
CA PHE A 14 32.49 -31.06 -43.56
C PHE A 14 32.84 -31.31 -42.09
N SER A 15 33.49 -30.37 -41.44
CA SER A 15 33.52 -30.34 -39.97
C SER A 15 32.18 -29.79 -39.52
N LEU A 16 31.36 -30.65 -38.92
CA LEU A 16 30.13 -30.28 -38.24
C LEU A 16 30.53 -29.50 -36.98
N LEU A 17 30.49 -28.16 -37.01
CA LEU A 17 30.47 -27.37 -35.78
C LEU A 17 29.06 -27.53 -35.20
N LEU A 18 28.92 -28.42 -34.22
CA LEU A 18 27.77 -28.41 -33.33
C LEU A 18 27.94 -27.18 -32.43
N ALA A 19 27.36 -26.05 -32.85
CA ALA A 19 27.20 -24.91 -31.95
C ALA A 19 26.22 -25.34 -30.86
N LEU A 20 26.76 -25.68 -29.69
CA LEU A 20 25.97 -25.83 -28.48
C LEU A 20 25.44 -24.44 -28.15
N ALA A 21 24.24 -24.11 -28.63
CA ALA A 21 23.49 -22.98 -28.14
C ALA A 21 23.08 -23.35 -26.72
N ILE A 22 23.93 -23.02 -25.74
CA ILE A 22 23.50 -22.93 -24.35
C ILE A 22 22.53 -21.75 -24.34
N PRO A 23 21.22 -21.94 -24.09
CA PRO A 23 20.40 -20.80 -23.78
C PRO A 23 20.99 -20.21 -22.49
N PHE A 24 21.61 -19.04 -22.59
CA PHE A 24 21.72 -18.17 -21.42
C PHE A 24 20.28 -17.81 -21.07
N SER A 25 19.69 -18.59 -20.18
CA SER A 25 18.57 -18.11 -19.38
C SER A 25 19.16 -17.01 -18.53
N PHE A 26 18.86 -15.76 -18.85
CA PHE A 26 18.94 -14.72 -17.85
C PHE A 26 17.90 -15.12 -16.80
N ALA A 27 18.35 -15.57 -15.64
CA ALA A 27 17.49 -15.63 -14.47
C ALA A 27 17.16 -14.17 -14.14
N PHE A 28 15.89 -13.80 -14.31
CA PHE A 28 15.38 -12.56 -13.74
C PHE A 28 15.24 -12.78 -12.24
N ALA A 29 15.53 -11.76 -11.44
CA ALA A 29 15.28 -11.83 -10.00
C ALA A 29 13.78 -12.10 -9.76
N ALA A 30 13.49 -13.04 -8.87
CA ALA A 30 12.15 -13.36 -8.42
C ALA A 30 11.80 -12.56 -7.17
N ASP A 31 10.52 -12.53 -6.81
CA ASP A 31 10.09 -11.90 -5.56
C ASP A 31 10.78 -12.57 -4.36
N GLY A 32 11.33 -11.75 -3.46
CA GLY A 32 12.08 -12.20 -2.30
C GLY A 32 13.56 -12.47 -2.57
N ASP A 33 14.05 -12.39 -3.82
CA ASP A 33 15.49 -12.35 -4.08
C ASP A 33 16.08 -11.03 -3.55
N LEU A 34 17.33 -11.05 -3.09
CA LEU A 34 18.05 -9.83 -2.71
C LEU A 34 18.26 -8.91 -3.93
N ASP A 35 17.98 -7.62 -3.76
CA ASP A 35 18.22 -6.60 -4.77
C ASP A 35 19.70 -6.22 -4.82
N THR A 36 20.43 -6.84 -5.75
CA THR A 36 21.87 -6.58 -5.97
C THR A 36 22.22 -5.15 -6.40
N THR A 37 21.25 -4.28 -6.66
CA THR A 37 21.49 -2.84 -6.89
C THR A 37 21.58 -2.03 -5.60
N PHE A 38 21.22 -2.63 -4.46
CA PHE A 38 21.37 -2.07 -3.12
C PHE A 38 22.70 -2.54 -2.52
N ASP A 39 23.62 -1.61 -2.26
CA ASP A 39 24.98 -1.86 -1.77
C ASP A 39 25.71 -3.06 -2.40
N THR A 40 25.48 -3.27 -3.70
CA THR A 40 26.06 -4.31 -4.57
C THR A 40 25.65 -5.76 -4.31
N ASP A 41 25.21 -6.12 -3.11
CA ASP A 41 24.80 -7.50 -2.76
C ASP A 41 23.42 -7.61 -2.09
N GLY A 42 22.71 -6.48 -1.96
CA GLY A 42 21.40 -6.38 -1.34
C GLY A 42 21.44 -6.11 0.16
N LYS A 43 22.62 -5.95 0.78
CA LYS A 43 22.79 -5.86 2.22
C LYS A 43 23.68 -4.69 2.61
N VAL A 44 23.36 -4.06 3.74
CA VAL A 44 24.17 -3.01 4.36
C VAL A 44 24.38 -3.36 5.82
N THR A 45 25.62 -3.29 6.28
CA THR A 45 25.97 -3.27 7.72
C THR A 45 26.70 -1.97 8.03
N THR A 46 26.28 -1.24 9.06
CA THR A 46 26.85 0.06 9.42
C THR A 46 27.57 0.01 10.77
N ASP A 47 28.83 -0.44 10.79
CA ASP A 47 29.68 -0.50 11.99
C ASP A 47 30.44 0.83 12.19
N ASN A 48 29.83 1.78 12.91
CA ASN A 48 30.51 3.05 13.24
C ASN A 48 30.41 3.51 14.70
N PHE A 49 29.59 2.89 15.57
CA PHE A 49 29.25 3.50 16.87
C PHE A 49 29.24 2.57 18.09
N GLY A 50 29.73 1.33 17.99
CA GLY A 50 29.56 0.34 19.05
C GLY A 50 28.26 -0.44 18.83
N SER A 51 27.63 -0.93 19.89
CA SER A 51 26.40 -1.73 19.76
C SER A 51 25.20 -0.80 19.45
N ASP A 52 24.61 -0.92 18.27
CA ASP A 52 23.40 -0.25 17.80
C ASP A 52 22.32 -1.24 17.31
N SER A 53 21.06 -0.81 17.26
CA SER A 53 19.94 -1.68 16.86
C SER A 53 18.81 -0.85 16.26
N GLY A 54 18.47 -1.15 15.00
CA GLY A 54 17.53 -0.37 14.19
C GLY A 54 16.12 -0.86 14.45
N GLN A 55 15.35 -0.10 15.21
CA GLN A 55 14.04 -0.51 15.72
C GLN A 55 12.88 -0.14 14.78
N SER A 56 13.06 0.87 13.93
CA SER A 56 12.05 1.29 12.96
C SER A 56 12.68 1.82 11.68
N ILE A 57 11.93 1.75 10.59
CA ILE A 57 12.35 2.16 9.25
C ILE A 57 11.21 2.89 8.53
N VAL A 58 11.54 4.02 7.90
CA VAL A 58 10.62 4.76 7.04
C VAL A 58 11.27 5.10 5.69
N ILE A 59 10.45 5.17 4.65
CA ILE A 59 10.86 5.57 3.30
C ILE A 59 10.41 7.01 3.05
N GLN A 60 11.36 7.90 2.77
CA GLN A 60 11.06 9.29 2.38
C GLN A 60 10.52 9.36 0.95
N THR A 61 9.82 10.45 0.63
CA THR A 61 9.25 10.75 -0.71
C THR A 61 10.23 10.66 -1.87
N ASP A 62 11.51 10.89 -1.61
CA ASP A 62 12.59 10.83 -2.59
C ASP A 62 13.24 9.44 -2.68
N GLY A 63 12.67 8.45 -1.99
CA GLY A 63 13.12 7.07 -1.94
C GLY A 63 14.26 6.81 -0.95
N LYS A 64 14.76 7.83 -0.24
CA LYS A 64 15.75 7.63 0.82
C LYS A 64 15.15 6.87 1.99
N ILE A 65 16.00 6.12 2.68
CA ILE A 65 15.61 5.22 3.75
C ILE A 65 16.14 5.80 5.05
N VAL A 66 15.29 5.98 6.05
CA VAL A 66 15.70 6.39 7.40
C VAL A 66 15.45 5.22 8.33
N VAL A 67 16.45 4.86 9.12
CA VAL A 67 16.35 3.87 10.20
C VAL A 67 16.57 4.58 11.52
N ALA A 68 15.75 4.29 12.52
CA ALA A 68 15.90 4.82 13.87
C ALA A 68 16.05 3.70 14.89
N GLY A 69 16.72 4.00 16.00
CA GLY A 69 16.90 3.08 17.09
C GLY A 69 17.76 3.67 18.20
N ARG A 70 18.65 2.84 18.75
CA ARG A 70 19.62 3.26 19.78
C ARG A 70 21.05 3.00 19.33
N THR A 71 21.98 3.77 19.88
CA THR A 71 23.42 3.50 19.81
C THR A 71 24.05 3.50 21.20
N SER A 72 25.04 2.65 21.44
CA SER A 72 25.70 2.52 22.74
C SER A 72 27.22 2.71 22.66
N SER A 73 27.67 3.95 22.88
CA SER A 73 29.11 4.25 23.04
C SER A 73 29.53 4.40 24.52
N ASN A 74 28.62 4.88 25.38
CA ASN A 74 28.72 4.92 26.85
C ASN A 74 27.33 4.92 27.55
N SER A 75 26.29 5.26 26.78
CA SER A 75 24.88 5.43 27.11
C SER A 75 24.07 5.07 25.86
N ASN A 76 22.78 4.72 26.03
CA ASN A 76 21.90 4.61 24.88
C ASN A 76 21.41 6.01 24.54
N ASP A 77 21.59 6.43 23.29
CA ASP A 77 21.08 7.71 22.78
C ASP A 77 20.16 7.43 21.58
N PHE A 78 19.18 8.31 21.30
CA PHE A 78 18.38 8.23 20.07
C PHE A 78 19.33 8.32 18.87
N MET A 79 19.19 7.42 17.91
CA MET A 79 19.98 7.44 16.68
C MET A 79 19.08 7.34 15.46
N LEU A 80 19.37 8.14 14.43
CA LEU A 80 18.82 7.97 13.08
C LEU A 80 19.97 7.82 12.09
N ALA A 81 19.88 6.89 11.16
CA ALA A 81 20.77 6.81 10.01
C ALA A 81 19.96 6.93 8.73
N ARG A 82 20.45 7.72 7.75
CA ARG A 82 19.82 7.84 6.45
C ARG A 82 20.67 7.25 5.33
N TYR A 83 20.03 6.44 4.50
CA TYR A 83 20.62 5.81 3.33
C TYR A 83 19.98 6.33 2.05
N ASN A 84 20.78 6.42 1.00
CA ASN A 84 20.32 6.68 -0.36
C ASN A 84 19.54 5.46 -0.89
N THR A 85 18.85 5.65 -2.01
CA THR A 85 18.11 4.59 -2.72
C THR A 85 18.99 3.43 -3.19
N ASP A 86 20.31 3.59 -3.20
CA ASP A 86 21.28 2.54 -3.55
C ASP A 86 21.91 1.87 -2.33
N GLY A 87 21.46 2.19 -1.11
CA GLY A 87 21.96 1.61 0.15
C GLY A 87 23.20 2.31 0.71
N SER A 88 23.81 3.24 -0.03
CA SER A 88 24.93 4.02 0.51
C SER A 88 24.46 5.04 1.54
N LEU A 89 25.24 5.24 2.61
CA LEU A 89 24.95 6.24 3.63
C LEU A 89 24.88 7.67 3.04
N ASP A 90 23.84 8.43 3.38
CA ASP A 90 23.59 9.76 2.86
C ASP A 90 24.24 10.86 3.72
N ASN A 91 25.49 11.21 3.38
CA ASN A 91 26.25 12.28 4.03
C ASN A 91 25.64 13.70 3.94
N THR A 92 24.45 13.87 3.35
CA THR A 92 23.71 15.15 3.39
C THR A 92 22.73 15.24 4.56
N PHE A 93 22.46 14.12 5.25
CA PHE A 93 21.68 14.07 6.49
C PHE A 93 22.63 14.34 7.68
N ASP A 94 22.37 15.37 8.48
CA ASP A 94 23.22 15.81 9.60
C ASP A 94 24.74 15.83 9.29
N THR A 95 25.10 16.13 8.04
CA THR A 95 26.46 16.22 7.48
C THR A 95 27.28 14.94 7.35
N ASP A 96 26.91 13.84 8.01
CA ASP A 96 27.62 12.56 7.96
C ASP A 96 26.71 11.33 7.77
N GLY A 97 25.40 11.55 7.62
CA GLY A 97 24.39 10.52 7.42
C GLY A 97 23.70 10.05 8.70
N ILE A 98 24.13 10.53 9.87
CA ILE A 98 23.69 10.03 11.16
C ILE A 98 23.33 11.18 12.08
N VAL A 99 22.23 11.03 12.80
CA VAL A 99 21.84 11.90 13.91
C VAL A 99 21.98 11.11 15.20
N THR A 100 22.58 11.73 16.21
CA THR A 100 22.54 11.24 17.60
C THR A 100 21.98 12.33 18.50
N THR A 101 20.96 11.97 19.30
CA THR A 101 20.25 12.92 20.16
C THR A 101 20.26 12.39 21.59
N ASP A 102 21.00 13.07 22.45
CA ASP A 102 21.03 12.87 23.90
C ASP A 102 19.91 13.71 24.54
N ILE A 103 19.01 13.06 25.27
CA ILE A 103 17.78 13.67 25.79
C ILE A 103 17.81 13.67 27.33
N GLY A 104 17.79 14.88 27.89
CA GLY A 104 17.77 15.08 29.34
C GLY A 104 19.17 15.12 29.96
N THR A 105 19.32 14.54 31.15
CA THR A 105 20.59 14.55 31.92
C THR A 105 21.11 13.16 32.25
N SER A 106 20.41 12.14 31.78
CA SER A 106 20.64 10.71 32.03
C SER A 106 20.69 9.98 30.68
N SER A 107 21.15 8.74 30.72
CA SER A 107 21.96 8.18 29.64
C SER A 107 21.28 6.99 28.95
N ASN A 108 19.95 7.02 28.82
CA ASN A 108 19.20 5.92 28.26
C ASN A 108 17.97 6.40 27.50
N ASP A 109 18.20 6.72 26.24
CA ASP A 109 17.22 7.13 25.26
C ASP A 109 17.14 6.05 24.17
N VAL A 110 15.93 5.59 23.88
CA VAL A 110 15.68 4.56 22.87
C VAL A 110 14.54 4.99 21.97
N ALA A 111 14.84 5.19 20.68
CA ALA A 111 13.81 5.31 19.65
C ALA A 111 13.22 3.92 19.36
N ARG A 112 11.89 3.83 19.30
CA ARG A 112 11.16 2.60 19.04
C ARG A 112 10.45 2.62 17.70
N ASP A 113 9.81 3.75 17.36
CA ASP A 113 9.05 3.85 16.13
C ASP A 113 9.13 5.22 15.47
N MET A 114 8.81 5.26 14.17
CA MET A 114 8.85 6.44 13.33
C MET A 114 7.61 6.60 12.47
N ALA A 115 7.21 7.86 12.29
CA ALA A 115 6.20 8.23 11.31
C ALA A 115 6.67 9.41 10.46
N LEU A 116 6.44 9.35 9.15
CA LEU A 116 6.78 10.43 8.23
C LEU A 116 5.59 11.39 8.07
N GLN A 117 5.84 12.69 8.27
CA GLN A 117 4.86 13.73 7.99
C GLN A 117 4.85 14.10 6.50
N ILE A 118 3.70 14.57 6.00
CA ILE A 118 3.49 14.98 4.60
C ILE A 118 4.44 16.08 4.11
N ASP A 119 5.01 16.86 5.02
CA ASP A 119 5.98 17.91 4.70
C ASP A 119 7.44 17.42 4.72
N GLY A 120 7.64 16.11 4.88
CA GLY A 120 8.94 15.44 4.91
C GLY A 120 9.63 15.45 6.28
N LYS A 121 9.00 15.98 7.33
CA LYS A 121 9.52 15.86 8.70
C LYS A 121 9.35 14.43 9.21
N ILE A 122 10.26 14.03 10.09
CA ILE A 122 10.32 12.68 10.65
C ILE A 122 9.96 12.79 12.13
N LEU A 123 8.90 12.11 12.55
CA LEU A 123 8.55 11.93 13.95
C LEU A 123 9.16 10.62 14.44
N VAL A 124 9.74 10.66 15.63
CA VAL A 124 10.36 9.51 16.28
C VAL A 124 9.80 9.41 17.69
N ALA A 125 9.20 8.28 18.03
CA ALA A 125 8.69 8.00 19.37
C ALA A 125 9.53 6.94 20.06
N GLY A 126 9.59 7.04 21.38
CA GLY A 126 10.33 6.12 22.22
C GLY A 126 10.28 6.59 23.66
N PHE A 127 11.38 6.40 24.37
CA PHE A 127 11.49 6.87 25.74
C PHE A 127 12.88 7.38 26.06
N SER A 128 12.92 8.31 27.00
CA SER A 128 14.15 8.92 27.49
C SER A 128 14.19 8.89 29.00
N ASN A 129 15.37 8.66 29.57
CA ASN A 129 15.50 8.69 31.01
C ASN A 129 15.63 10.14 31.48
N VAL A 130 14.58 10.68 32.09
CA VAL A 130 14.53 12.05 32.59
C VAL A 130 14.38 12.01 34.11
N ASN A 131 15.36 12.59 34.83
CA ASN A 131 15.37 12.64 36.30
C ASN A 131 15.29 11.27 37.02
N GLY A 132 15.68 10.18 36.36
CA GLY A 132 15.79 8.85 36.95
C GLY A 132 14.65 7.87 36.63
N ASN A 133 13.64 8.29 35.87
CA ASN A 133 12.60 7.43 35.30
C ASN A 133 12.59 7.57 33.77
N ASN A 134 12.06 6.57 33.07
CA ASN A 134 11.83 6.68 31.64
C ASN A 134 10.50 7.41 31.41
N ASP A 135 10.50 8.40 30.53
CA ASP A 135 9.32 9.18 30.16
C ASP A 135 9.02 8.98 28.66
N PHE A 136 7.73 9.03 28.29
CA PHE A 136 7.33 9.02 26.87
C PHE A 136 8.03 10.16 26.16
N THR A 137 8.71 9.88 25.06
CA THR A 137 9.46 10.89 24.33
C THR A 137 9.10 10.86 22.86
N VAL A 138 8.79 12.04 22.30
CA VAL A 138 8.59 12.22 20.86
C VAL A 138 9.52 13.33 20.39
N ALA A 139 10.39 13.02 19.44
CA ALA A 139 11.27 13.97 18.78
C ALA A 139 10.80 14.20 17.34
N ARG A 140 10.93 15.42 16.85
CA ARG A 140 10.69 15.77 15.45
C ARG A 140 11.94 16.30 14.79
N TYR A 141 12.29 15.70 13.67
CA TYR A 141 13.41 16.08 12.83
C TYR A 141 12.91 16.66 11.51
N ASN A 142 13.64 17.64 10.98
CA ASN A 142 13.50 18.09 9.61
C ASN A 142 13.99 16.99 8.65
N SER A 143 13.64 17.13 7.37
CA SER A 143 14.07 16.19 6.34
C SER A 143 15.59 16.14 6.15
N ASP A 144 16.37 17.07 6.72
CA ASP A 144 17.84 17.05 6.68
C ASP A 144 18.48 16.46 7.94
N GLY A 145 17.68 15.98 8.92
CA GLY A 145 18.14 15.37 10.16
C GLY A 145 18.31 16.34 11.32
N SER A 146 18.22 17.65 11.09
CA SER A 146 18.23 18.61 12.19
C SER A 146 16.93 18.58 13.00
N LEU A 147 16.98 18.78 14.32
CA LEU A 147 15.78 18.91 15.15
C LEU A 147 14.91 20.09 14.72
N ASP A 148 13.59 19.88 14.67
CA ASP A 148 12.63 20.93 14.34
C ASP A 148 12.21 21.73 15.58
N THR A 149 12.91 22.84 15.81
CA THR A 149 12.61 23.79 16.91
C THR A 149 11.22 24.44 16.89
N SER A 150 10.39 24.19 15.88
CA SER A 150 8.97 24.58 15.91
C SER A 150 8.08 23.57 16.65
N PHE A 151 8.60 22.39 16.97
CA PHE A 151 7.98 21.37 17.81
C PHE A 151 8.49 21.49 19.24
N ASP A 152 7.61 21.69 20.21
CA ASP A 152 7.93 21.90 21.64
C ASP A 152 9.14 22.84 21.92
N THR A 153 9.36 23.83 21.04
CA THR A 153 10.47 24.81 21.09
C THR A 153 11.87 24.27 20.79
N ASP A 154 12.20 23.03 21.11
CA ASP A 154 13.53 22.44 20.91
C ASP A 154 13.55 21.20 20.01
N GLY A 155 12.38 20.75 19.55
CA GLY A 155 12.21 19.57 18.72
C GLY A 155 11.82 18.32 19.48
N ILE A 156 11.70 18.36 20.81
CA ILE A 156 11.53 17.17 21.66
C ILE A 156 10.46 17.44 22.72
N VAL A 157 9.48 16.56 22.83
CA VAL A 157 8.54 16.54 23.96
C VAL A 157 8.78 15.30 24.81
N THR A 158 8.86 15.48 26.13
CA THR A 158 8.91 14.41 27.12
C THR A 158 7.68 14.50 28.02
N THR A 159 6.94 13.40 28.16
CA THR A 159 5.68 13.33 28.91
C THR A 159 5.78 12.29 30.01
N ASP A 160 5.82 12.75 31.26
CA ASP A 160 5.71 11.93 32.48
C ASP A 160 4.24 11.54 32.69
N ILE A 161 3.96 10.24 32.74
CA ILE A 161 2.63 9.66 32.89
C ILE A 161 2.52 9.06 34.30
N GLY A 162 1.76 9.75 35.15
CA GLY A 162 1.55 9.32 36.52
C GLY A 162 2.56 9.95 37.49
N SER A 163 3.09 9.18 38.44
CA SER A 163 3.88 9.77 39.53
C SER A 163 5.12 9.00 39.99
N SER A 164 5.42 7.82 39.42
CA SER A 164 6.66 7.07 39.73
C SER A 164 6.87 5.79 38.90
N THR A 165 6.44 5.75 37.65
CA THR A 165 6.55 4.57 36.78
C THR A 165 7.48 4.86 35.60
N ASN A 166 7.94 3.81 34.92
CA ASN A 166 8.59 3.97 33.63
C ASN A 166 7.50 4.04 32.58
N ASP A 167 7.57 5.06 31.75
CA ASP A 167 6.64 5.32 30.67
C ASP A 167 7.38 5.11 29.36
N LEU A 168 6.91 4.14 28.58
CA LEU A 168 7.60 3.66 27.39
C LEU A 168 6.68 3.82 26.19
N ALA A 169 6.93 4.83 25.34
CA ALA A 169 6.30 4.87 24.02
C ALA A 169 6.94 3.81 23.12
N VAL A 170 6.11 3.09 22.37
CA VAL A 170 6.54 2.02 21.47
C VAL A 170 6.13 2.30 20.04
N GLY A 171 4.89 2.76 19.79
CA GLY A 171 4.39 3.07 18.45
C GLY A 171 3.99 4.54 18.26
N VAL A 172 4.04 5.03 17.01
CA VAL A 172 3.57 6.38 16.65
C VAL A 172 2.83 6.43 15.32
N ALA A 173 1.68 7.11 15.31
CA ALA A 173 0.87 7.31 14.12
C ALA A 173 0.42 8.78 13.98
N ILE A 174 0.18 9.21 12.73
CA ILE A 174 -0.22 10.59 12.41
C ILE A 174 -1.67 10.59 11.92
N GLN A 175 -2.53 11.38 12.56
CA GLN A 175 -3.90 11.60 12.10
C GLN A 175 -3.92 12.50 10.85
N THR A 176 -4.95 12.37 10.02
CA THR A 176 -5.07 13.14 8.76
C THR A 176 -5.15 14.67 8.94
N ASP A 177 -5.40 15.15 10.15
CA ASP A 177 -5.37 16.58 10.50
C ASP A 177 -4.04 17.04 11.12
N GLY A 178 -3.04 16.17 11.13
CA GLY A 178 -1.68 16.45 11.60
C GLY A 178 -1.48 16.27 13.10
N ARG A 179 -2.49 15.82 13.87
CA ARG A 179 -2.27 15.38 15.25
C ARG A 179 -1.46 14.10 15.28
N ILE A 180 -0.71 13.92 16.36
CA ILE A 180 0.22 12.81 16.55
C ILE A 180 -0.29 11.96 17.69
N VAL A 181 -0.37 10.65 17.48
CA VAL A 181 -0.78 9.67 18.48
C VAL A 181 0.42 8.79 18.76
N ALA A 182 0.89 8.77 20.00
CA ALA A 182 1.91 7.85 20.46
C ALA A 182 1.26 6.85 21.43
N ALA A 183 1.60 5.57 21.30
CA ALA A 183 1.11 4.53 22.20
C ALA A 183 2.25 3.76 22.84
N GLY A 184 1.99 3.25 24.03
CA GLY A 184 2.99 2.62 24.88
C GLY A 184 2.36 2.04 26.12
N HIS A 185 3.17 1.91 27.16
CA HIS A 185 2.69 1.49 28.48
C HIS A 185 3.31 2.34 29.59
N SER A 186 2.56 2.46 30.68
CA SER A 186 3.02 3.04 31.94
C SER A 186 2.64 2.10 33.07
N GLY A 187 3.63 1.55 33.76
CA GLY A 187 3.39 0.44 34.68
C GLY A 187 2.83 -0.78 33.94
N ASP A 188 1.63 -1.21 34.31
CA ASP A 188 0.95 -2.37 33.72
C ASP A 188 -0.23 -1.95 32.82
N ASP A 189 -0.36 -0.67 32.46
CA ASP A 189 -1.50 -0.16 31.68
C ASP A 189 -1.08 0.22 30.25
N PHE A 190 -1.97 0.00 29.27
CA PHE A 190 -1.82 0.60 27.94
C PHE A 190 -2.04 2.10 28.03
N VAL A 191 -1.14 2.86 27.39
CA VAL A 191 -1.21 4.32 27.35
C VAL A 191 -1.26 4.82 25.91
N VAL A 192 -2.13 5.79 25.65
CA VAL A 192 -2.19 6.53 24.40
C VAL A 192 -2.11 8.02 24.69
N VAL A 193 -1.09 8.69 24.14
CA VAL A 193 -0.90 10.14 24.27
C VAL A 193 -1.16 10.79 22.92
N ARG A 194 -1.96 11.86 22.92
CA ARG A 194 -2.18 12.66 21.72
C ARG A 194 -1.59 14.05 21.83
N TYR A 195 -0.79 14.41 20.83
CA TYR A 195 -0.18 15.71 20.67
C TYR A 195 -0.80 16.46 19.48
N ASN A 196 -0.85 17.79 19.58
CA ASN A 196 -1.05 18.67 18.46
C ASN A 196 0.18 18.65 17.54
N SER A 197 0.04 19.22 16.34
CA SER A 197 1.13 19.27 15.36
C SER A 197 2.33 20.14 15.80
N ASP A 198 2.22 20.90 16.89
CA ASP A 198 3.31 21.67 17.49
C ASP A 198 3.98 20.96 18.69
N GLY A 199 3.55 19.74 19.02
CA GLY A 199 4.09 18.95 20.14
C GLY A 199 3.41 19.17 21.48
N SER A 200 2.51 20.16 21.58
CA SER A 200 1.72 20.35 22.80
C SER A 200 0.66 19.24 22.95
N LEU A 201 0.36 18.81 24.18
CA LEU A 201 -0.72 17.85 24.46
C LEU A 201 -2.08 18.36 23.95
N ASP A 202 -2.85 17.49 23.29
CA ASP A 202 -4.23 17.79 22.89
C ASP A 202 -5.20 17.54 24.03
N THR A 203 -5.48 18.58 24.82
CA THR A 203 -6.41 18.50 25.97
C THR A 203 -7.87 18.23 25.59
N ASN A 204 -8.22 18.09 24.31
CA ASN A 204 -9.54 17.59 23.89
C ASN A 204 -9.60 16.07 23.78
N PHE A 205 -8.46 15.38 23.86
CA PHE A 205 -8.33 13.93 23.96
C PHE A 205 -8.29 13.57 25.44
N ASP A 206 -9.22 12.75 25.90
CA ASP A 206 -9.38 12.34 27.31
C ASP A 206 -9.19 13.45 28.37
N THR A 207 -9.57 14.68 28.02
CA THR A 207 -9.46 15.91 28.83
C THR A 207 -8.06 16.43 29.15
N ASP A 208 -7.02 15.62 29.12
CA ASP A 208 -5.63 16.01 29.42
C ASP A 208 -4.62 15.61 28.34
N GLY A 209 -5.05 14.90 27.29
CA GLY A 209 -4.22 14.41 26.20
C GLY A 209 -3.73 12.97 26.38
N ILE A 210 -4.06 12.30 27.49
CA ILE A 210 -3.49 11.01 27.88
C ILE A 210 -4.62 10.05 28.26
N VAL A 211 -4.64 8.89 27.61
CA VAL A 211 -5.49 7.76 28.00
C VAL A 211 -4.61 6.73 28.68
N SER A 212 -5.02 6.21 29.84
CA SER A 212 -4.40 5.07 30.53
C SER A 212 -5.47 4.05 30.84
N GLU A 213 -5.41 2.89 30.19
CA GLU A 213 -6.47 1.88 30.22
C GLU A 213 -5.87 0.49 30.39
N SER A 214 -6.46 -0.30 31.29
CA SER A 214 -5.98 -1.64 31.64
C SER A 214 -6.93 -2.73 31.17
N PHE A 215 -6.45 -3.94 30.91
CA PHE A 215 -7.27 -5.14 30.89
C PHE A 215 -7.61 -5.55 32.33
N SER A 216 -8.89 -5.78 32.62
CA SER A 216 -9.33 -6.01 34.00
C SER A 216 -8.73 -7.31 34.57
N GLY A 217 -7.90 -7.18 35.60
CA GLY A 217 -7.33 -8.34 36.32
C GLY A 217 -5.94 -8.79 35.86
N SER A 218 -5.36 -8.10 34.86
CA SER A 218 -3.97 -8.28 34.45
C SER A 218 -3.01 -7.50 35.36
N SER A 219 -1.74 -7.93 35.38
CA SER A 219 -0.63 -7.27 36.10
C SER A 219 0.64 -7.19 35.24
N ALA A 220 0.50 -7.31 33.93
CA ALA A 220 1.56 -7.12 32.95
C ALA A 220 0.89 -6.83 31.60
N GLU A 221 1.01 -5.60 31.13
CA GLU A 221 0.50 -5.18 29.82
C GLU A 221 1.54 -4.26 29.18
N ASN A 222 2.02 -4.64 28.00
CA ASN A 222 2.90 -3.79 27.21
C ASN A 222 2.27 -3.63 25.84
N SER A 223 1.91 -2.40 25.45
CA SER A 223 1.53 -2.16 24.06
C SER A 223 2.77 -2.27 23.18
N ALA A 224 2.58 -2.75 21.96
CA ALA A 224 3.62 -2.91 20.96
C ALA A 224 3.53 -1.87 19.85
N ASP A 225 2.33 -1.54 19.33
CA ASP A 225 2.21 -0.52 18.28
C ASP A 225 0.81 0.13 18.21
N VAL A 226 0.63 1.14 17.35
CA VAL A 226 -0.60 1.91 17.12
C VAL A 226 -0.87 2.19 15.64
N ILE A 227 -2.13 1.99 15.23
CA ILE A 227 -2.63 2.41 13.91
C ILE A 227 -3.85 3.33 14.06
N ILE A 228 -4.09 4.10 13.01
CA ILE A 228 -5.28 4.95 12.89
C ILE A 228 -6.14 4.40 11.75
N GLN A 229 -7.38 4.01 12.06
CA GLN A 229 -8.36 3.62 11.05
C GLN A 229 -8.82 4.83 10.23
N THR A 230 -9.40 4.57 9.05
CA THR A 230 -9.85 5.64 8.12
C THR A 230 -10.94 6.55 8.69
N ASP A 231 -11.67 6.11 9.71
CA ASP A 231 -12.64 6.90 10.45
C ASP A 231 -12.03 7.70 11.62
N GLY A 232 -10.71 7.61 11.80
CA GLY A 232 -9.93 8.30 12.81
C GLY A 232 -9.84 7.58 14.16
N LYS A 233 -10.47 6.41 14.32
CA LYS A 233 -10.32 5.60 15.54
C LYS A 233 -8.90 5.06 15.66
N ILE A 234 -8.46 4.87 16.90
CA ILE A 234 -7.09 4.50 17.24
C ILE A 234 -7.11 3.06 17.74
N VAL A 235 -6.33 2.19 17.12
CA VAL A 235 -6.20 0.79 17.54
C VAL A 235 -4.77 0.59 18.05
N VAL A 236 -4.65 -0.03 19.21
CA VAL A 236 -3.38 -0.42 19.81
C VAL A 236 -3.38 -1.92 20.05
N ALA A 237 -2.24 -2.57 19.83
CA ALA A 237 -2.04 -3.97 20.17
C ALA A 237 -0.77 -4.16 20.99
N GLY A 238 -0.68 -5.26 21.71
CA GLY A 238 0.50 -5.68 22.46
C GLY A 238 0.20 -6.94 23.25
N LEU A 239 0.81 -7.06 24.43
CA LEU A 239 0.64 -8.21 25.30
C LEU A 239 -0.25 -7.90 26.49
N VAL A 240 -0.97 -8.90 26.97
CA VAL A 240 -1.79 -8.84 28.18
C VAL A 240 -1.66 -10.15 28.96
N LEU A 241 -1.55 -10.09 30.28
CA LEU A 241 -1.66 -11.27 31.13
C LEU A 241 -3.13 -11.72 31.26
N ASP A 242 -3.49 -12.84 30.62
CA ASP A 242 -4.81 -13.48 30.76
C ASP A 242 -4.70 -14.77 31.57
N GLY A 243 -5.01 -14.66 32.87
CA GLY A 243 -4.94 -15.80 33.78
C GLY A 243 -3.50 -16.15 34.19
N ALA A 244 -2.91 -17.18 33.56
CA ALA A 244 -1.56 -17.67 33.89
C ALA A 244 -0.53 -17.40 32.78
N ASP A 245 -1.00 -17.05 31.59
CA ASP A 245 -0.21 -16.93 30.38
C ASP A 245 -0.45 -15.53 29.78
N ILE A 246 0.45 -15.12 28.90
CA ILE A 246 0.36 -13.84 28.19
C ILE A 246 -0.33 -14.08 26.86
N ASP A 247 -1.28 -13.23 26.46
CA ASP A 247 -1.98 -13.32 25.18
C ASP A 247 -1.83 -12.02 24.38
N PHE A 248 -2.22 -12.07 23.10
CA PHE A 248 -2.40 -10.85 22.31
C PHE A 248 -3.50 -10.00 22.92
N GLY A 249 -3.21 -8.73 23.22
CA GLY A 249 -4.18 -7.76 23.70
C GLY A 249 -4.39 -6.64 22.68
N ILE A 250 -5.63 -6.38 22.29
CA ILE A 250 -5.99 -5.31 21.35
C ILE A 250 -7.05 -4.41 21.99
N MET A 251 -6.85 -3.08 21.92
CA MET A 251 -7.85 -2.09 22.31
C MET A 251 -8.14 -1.11 21.18
N ARG A 252 -9.37 -0.57 21.15
CA ARG A 252 -9.72 0.53 20.27
C ARG A 252 -10.30 1.72 21.02
N PHE A 253 -9.85 2.91 20.65
CA PHE A 253 -10.32 4.19 21.16
C PHE A 253 -11.02 5.02 20.07
N ASP A 254 -12.04 5.75 20.49
CA ASP A 254 -12.67 6.78 19.68
C ASP A 254 -11.71 7.98 19.48
N THR A 255 -12.04 8.83 18.49
CA THR A 255 -11.27 10.05 18.17
C THR A 255 -11.16 11.07 19.31
N ASN A 256 -11.86 10.88 20.43
CA ASN A 256 -11.77 11.71 21.64
C ASN A 256 -10.99 11.03 22.78
N GLY A 257 -10.50 9.79 22.58
CA GLY A 257 -9.75 9.02 23.57
C GLY A 257 -10.61 8.09 24.43
N SER A 258 -11.94 8.16 24.37
CA SER A 258 -12.76 7.19 25.10
C SER A 258 -12.69 5.81 24.45
N LEU A 259 -12.66 4.76 25.27
CA LEU A 259 -12.72 3.37 24.80
C LEU A 259 -13.96 3.11 23.92
N ASP A 260 -13.73 2.55 22.73
CA ASP A 260 -14.79 2.27 21.75
C ASP A 260 -15.49 0.94 22.04
N ASN A 261 -16.59 1.01 22.78
CA ASN A 261 -17.42 -0.15 23.13
C ASN A 261 -18.13 -0.83 21.94
N THR A 262 -17.92 -0.37 20.70
CA THR A 262 -18.39 -1.05 19.50
C THR A 262 -17.36 -2.01 18.90
N PHE A 263 -16.11 -1.98 19.37
CA PHE A 263 -15.06 -2.90 18.98
C PHE A 263 -15.14 -4.19 19.81
N SER A 264 -15.33 -5.35 19.16
CA SER A 264 -15.51 -6.67 19.80
C SER A 264 -16.55 -6.80 20.93
N THR A 265 -17.36 -5.75 21.16
CA THR A 265 -18.43 -5.55 22.16
C THR A 265 -18.11 -4.67 23.39
N ASP A 266 -16.85 -4.49 23.76
CA ASP A 266 -16.46 -3.69 24.94
C ASP A 266 -15.20 -2.84 24.74
N GLY A 267 -14.66 -2.80 23.53
CA GLY A 267 -13.45 -2.05 23.20
C GLY A 267 -12.16 -2.84 23.31
N LYS A 268 -12.20 -4.08 23.79
CA LYS A 268 -11.03 -4.89 24.12
C LYS A 268 -11.14 -6.30 23.51
N VAL A 269 -10.00 -6.87 23.16
CA VAL A 269 -9.90 -8.25 22.64
C VAL A 269 -8.65 -8.90 23.20
N THR A 270 -8.78 -10.14 23.68
CA THR A 270 -7.66 -11.04 23.92
C THR A 270 -7.70 -12.20 22.95
N VAL A 271 -6.53 -12.62 22.45
CA VAL A 271 -6.41 -13.77 21.54
C VAL A 271 -5.32 -14.70 22.01
N ASP A 272 -5.75 -15.90 22.39
CA ASP A 272 -4.94 -17.08 22.64
C ASP A 272 -4.84 -17.94 21.35
N PHE A 273 -3.62 -18.36 21.02
CA PHE A 273 -3.31 -19.26 19.92
C PHE A 273 -3.20 -20.71 20.38
N LEU A 274 -2.21 -21.03 21.22
CA LEU A 274 -1.79 -22.40 21.53
C LEU A 274 -1.86 -22.76 23.03
N GLY A 275 -2.46 -21.88 23.84
CA GLY A 275 -2.66 -22.07 25.28
C GLY A 275 -1.40 -21.86 26.11
N ASN A 276 -0.43 -21.10 25.60
CA ASN A 276 0.77 -20.62 26.30
C ASN A 276 0.97 -19.14 25.97
N ASN A 277 2.19 -18.61 26.13
CA ASN A 277 2.44 -17.19 25.92
C ASN A 277 2.40 -16.80 24.43
N ASP A 278 1.61 -15.79 24.10
CA ASP A 278 1.50 -15.15 22.81
C ASP A 278 1.75 -13.65 22.95
N ILE A 279 2.67 -13.10 22.15
CA ILE A 279 3.06 -11.68 22.20
C ILE A 279 2.81 -11.03 20.85
N ALA A 280 2.01 -9.96 20.82
CA ALA A 280 1.84 -9.12 19.63
C ALA A 280 2.92 -8.03 19.58
N ASN A 281 3.49 -7.79 18.40
CA ASN A 281 4.59 -6.86 18.15
C ASN A 281 4.25 -5.71 17.19
N ASP A 282 3.46 -5.95 16.14
CA ASP A 282 3.13 -4.94 15.11
C ASP A 282 1.71 -5.19 14.57
N LEU A 283 1.12 -4.16 13.96
CA LEU A 283 -0.19 -4.23 13.35
C LEU A 283 -0.29 -3.37 12.07
N ALA A 284 -1.13 -3.81 11.14
CA ALA A 284 -1.36 -3.10 9.90
C ALA A 284 -2.82 -3.19 9.44
N ILE A 285 -3.25 -2.19 8.66
CA ILE A 285 -4.61 -2.12 8.09
C ILE A 285 -4.58 -2.58 6.64
N GLN A 286 -5.40 -3.57 6.32
CA GLN A 286 -5.69 -3.97 4.94
C GLN A 286 -6.65 -2.99 4.25
N SER A 287 -6.66 -3.00 2.92
CA SER A 287 -7.46 -2.08 2.10
C SER A 287 -8.99 -2.17 2.29
N ASP A 288 -9.47 -3.28 2.85
CA ASP A 288 -10.87 -3.48 3.23
C ASP A 288 -11.20 -2.93 4.63
N GLY A 289 -10.21 -2.43 5.36
CA GLY A 289 -10.31 -1.89 6.71
C GLY A 289 -10.04 -2.91 7.82
N ASP A 290 -9.78 -4.16 7.45
CA ASP A 290 -9.45 -5.21 8.41
C ASP A 290 -8.03 -5.03 8.96
N ILE A 291 -7.82 -5.55 10.15
CA ILE A 291 -6.64 -5.31 10.98
C ILE A 291 -5.88 -6.62 11.07
N ILE A 292 -4.62 -6.60 10.67
CA ILE A 292 -3.65 -7.68 10.89
C ILE A 292 -2.84 -7.32 12.12
N VAL A 293 -2.69 -8.27 13.04
CA VAL A 293 -1.80 -8.19 14.20
C VAL A 293 -0.82 -9.35 14.11
N VAL A 294 0.47 -9.07 14.24
CA VAL A 294 1.52 -10.08 14.16
C VAL A 294 2.37 -10.11 15.41
N GLY A 295 3.02 -11.24 15.65
CA GLY A 295 3.93 -11.47 16.74
C GLY A 295 4.34 -12.93 16.80
N PHE A 296 4.39 -13.51 17.99
CA PHE A 296 4.73 -14.93 18.15
C PHE A 296 3.90 -15.63 19.20
N ALA A 297 3.82 -16.96 19.10
CA ALA A 297 3.06 -17.85 19.96
C ALA A 297 3.91 -19.03 20.43
N ASP A 298 3.92 -19.31 21.73
CA ASP A 298 4.62 -20.46 22.32
C ASP A 298 3.80 -21.75 22.10
N ASN A 299 4.37 -22.68 21.33
CA ASN A 299 3.74 -23.98 21.06
C ASN A 299 3.98 -25.04 22.15
N GLY A 300 4.59 -24.64 23.26
CA GLY A 300 5.01 -25.46 24.39
C GLY A 300 6.44 -26.00 24.27
N THR A 301 7.14 -25.71 23.18
CA THR A 301 8.54 -26.09 22.97
C THR A 301 9.43 -24.96 22.46
N ASN A 302 8.91 -24.07 21.64
CA ASN A 302 9.54 -22.87 21.09
C ASN A 302 8.44 -21.90 20.63
N ASP A 303 8.87 -20.71 20.20
CA ASP A 303 7.99 -19.68 19.65
C ASP A 303 7.84 -19.86 18.13
N ASP A 304 6.63 -19.64 17.62
CA ASP A 304 6.30 -19.62 16.19
C ASP A 304 5.74 -18.26 15.78
N PHE A 305 5.88 -17.87 14.51
CA PHE A 305 5.19 -16.68 13.99
C PHE A 305 3.69 -16.81 14.21
N ALA A 306 3.04 -15.78 14.75
CA ALA A 306 1.61 -15.74 15.00
C ALA A 306 0.97 -14.53 14.33
N ILE A 307 -0.16 -14.75 13.66
CA ILE A 307 -0.89 -13.73 12.90
C ILE A 307 -2.39 -13.88 13.22
N ALA A 308 -3.01 -12.82 13.68
CA ALA A 308 -4.45 -12.73 13.84
C ALA A 308 -5.02 -11.67 12.90
N ARG A 309 -6.12 -12.00 12.21
CA ARG A 309 -6.89 -11.03 11.42
C ARG A 309 -8.20 -10.71 12.11
N PHE A 310 -8.48 -9.43 12.26
CA PHE A 310 -9.74 -8.92 12.75
C PHE A 310 -10.43 -8.11 11.67
N THR A 311 -11.75 -8.26 11.59
CA THR A 311 -12.58 -7.28 10.89
C THR A 311 -12.30 -5.86 11.39
N SER A 312 -12.62 -4.86 10.57
CA SER A 312 -12.56 -3.44 10.98
C SER A 312 -13.31 -3.11 12.29
N SER A 313 -14.19 -3.98 12.80
CA SER A 313 -14.90 -3.83 14.09
C SER A 313 -14.33 -4.69 15.24
N GLY A 314 -13.17 -5.33 15.07
CA GLY A 314 -12.51 -6.09 16.13
C GLY A 314 -13.03 -7.50 16.34
N VAL A 315 -13.91 -7.98 15.46
CA VAL A 315 -14.32 -9.39 15.46
C VAL A 315 -13.29 -10.18 14.67
N LEU A 316 -12.79 -11.29 15.22
CA LEU A 316 -11.86 -12.21 14.56
C LEU A 316 -12.43 -12.69 13.22
N ASP A 317 -11.65 -12.59 12.15
CA ASP A 317 -12.08 -12.90 10.79
C ASP A 317 -11.92 -14.39 10.47
N VAL A 318 -12.99 -15.15 10.62
CA VAL A 318 -13.00 -16.61 10.41
C VAL A 318 -12.73 -17.05 8.97
N ASP A 319 -12.77 -16.14 7.99
CA ASP A 319 -12.43 -16.48 6.62
C ASP A 319 -10.90 -16.46 6.39
N PHE A 320 -10.12 -15.90 7.33
CA PHE A 320 -8.65 -15.92 7.33
C PHE A 320 -8.12 -17.16 8.04
N ASP A 321 -7.31 -17.96 7.36
CA ASP A 321 -6.80 -19.26 7.85
C ASP A 321 -7.84 -20.14 8.60
N THR A 322 -9.11 -20.07 8.18
CA THR A 322 -10.28 -20.82 8.68
C THR A 322 -10.85 -20.45 10.06
N ASP A 323 -10.09 -19.79 10.93
CA ASP A 323 -10.59 -19.35 12.25
C ASP A 323 -10.12 -17.94 12.67
N GLY A 324 -9.40 -17.25 11.79
CA GLY A 324 -8.84 -15.92 11.96
C GLY A 324 -7.46 -15.87 12.62
N LYS A 325 -6.86 -17.03 12.88
CA LYS A 325 -5.55 -17.18 13.52
C LYS A 325 -4.68 -18.09 12.68
N LEU A 326 -3.41 -17.71 12.54
CA LEU A 326 -2.43 -18.43 11.76
C LEU A 326 -1.13 -18.51 12.54
N THR A 327 -0.54 -19.70 12.62
CA THR A 327 0.85 -19.88 13.09
C THR A 327 1.72 -20.39 11.96
N SER A 328 2.96 -19.91 11.85
CA SER A 328 3.93 -20.33 10.83
C SER A 328 5.27 -20.68 11.45
N GLN A 329 5.83 -21.82 11.03
CA GLN A 329 7.09 -22.36 11.52
C GLN A 329 8.10 -22.38 10.36
N PRO A 330 8.78 -21.25 10.06
CA PRO A 330 9.83 -21.23 9.05
C PRO A 330 10.98 -22.20 9.38
N SER A 331 11.23 -22.47 10.67
CA SER A 331 12.21 -23.47 11.11
C SER A 331 11.60 -24.51 12.06
N ALA A 332 12.46 -25.32 12.68
CA ALA A 332 12.06 -26.25 13.75
C ALA A 332 12.41 -25.71 15.16
N PHE A 333 12.81 -24.45 15.24
CA PHE A 333 13.32 -23.78 16.44
C PHE A 333 12.52 -22.49 16.67
N GLU A 334 13.09 -21.54 17.43
CA GLU A 334 12.42 -20.28 17.76
C GLU A 334 12.28 -19.39 16.52
N ASP A 335 11.05 -18.96 16.25
CA ASP A 335 10.66 -18.12 15.13
C ASP A 335 9.78 -16.97 15.66
N GLN A 336 10.25 -15.73 15.63
CA GLN A 336 9.54 -14.57 16.19
C GLN A 336 9.26 -13.52 15.13
N ALA A 337 7.98 -13.15 14.93
CA ALA A 337 7.64 -12.04 14.04
C ALA A 337 7.71 -10.70 14.76
N SER A 338 8.29 -9.70 14.11
CA SER A 338 8.50 -8.36 14.68
C SER A 338 7.70 -7.29 13.96
N SER A 339 7.53 -7.41 12.63
CA SER A 339 6.89 -6.36 11.82
C SER A 339 6.04 -6.90 10.69
N VAL A 340 4.98 -6.17 10.33
CA VAL A 340 4.05 -6.48 9.23
C VAL A 340 3.82 -5.26 8.35
N LYS A 341 3.76 -5.49 7.03
CA LYS A 341 3.29 -4.49 6.07
C LYS A 341 2.38 -5.13 5.03
N ILE A 342 1.35 -4.39 4.64
CA ILE A 342 0.39 -4.82 3.63
C ILE A 342 0.87 -4.31 2.28
N GLN A 343 1.16 -5.25 1.38
CA GLN A 343 1.41 -4.93 -0.01
C GLN A 343 0.11 -4.50 -0.69
N ASN A 344 0.28 -3.68 -1.71
CA ASN A 344 -0.79 -3.03 -2.43
C ASN A 344 -1.74 -3.98 -3.18
N ASP A 345 -1.29 -5.18 -3.50
CA ASP A 345 -2.11 -6.26 -4.06
C ASP A 345 -2.89 -7.03 -2.97
N GLY A 346 -2.76 -6.62 -1.71
CA GLY A 346 -3.40 -7.22 -0.54
C GLY A 346 -2.59 -8.34 0.11
N LYS A 347 -1.40 -8.70 -0.43
CA LYS A 347 -0.50 -9.65 0.22
C LYS A 347 0.06 -9.05 1.52
N ILE A 348 0.38 -9.93 2.46
CA ILE A 348 0.86 -9.58 3.79
C ILE A 348 2.32 -10.02 3.85
N VAL A 349 3.23 -9.09 4.11
CA VAL A 349 4.65 -9.40 4.34
C VAL A 349 4.92 -9.26 5.82
N VAL A 350 5.48 -10.30 6.43
CA VAL A 350 5.82 -10.36 7.85
C VAL A 350 7.32 -10.60 7.95
N GLY A 351 8.00 -9.77 8.75
CA GLY A 351 9.42 -9.87 9.03
C GLY A 351 9.70 -10.13 10.50
N GLY A 352 10.78 -10.85 10.77
CA GLY A 352 11.25 -11.17 12.11
C GLY A 352 12.52 -12.01 12.07
N SER A 353 12.64 -12.94 13.00
CA SER A 353 13.79 -13.84 13.12
C SER A 353 13.38 -15.32 13.07
N THR A 354 14.28 -16.16 12.58
CA THR A 354 14.13 -17.62 12.60
C THR A 354 15.44 -18.28 13.00
N GLN A 355 15.39 -19.30 13.84
CA GLN A 355 16.61 -19.92 14.36
C GLN A 355 17.02 -21.17 13.55
N GLU A 356 18.14 -21.12 12.81
CA GLU A 356 18.77 -22.33 12.25
C GLU A 356 20.13 -22.64 12.92
N THR A 357 21.01 -21.64 12.99
CA THR A 357 22.32 -21.71 13.66
C THR A 357 22.68 -20.40 14.36
N GLY A 358 21.75 -19.91 15.19
CA GLY A 358 21.63 -18.50 15.54
C GLY A 358 20.36 -17.94 14.88
N ASP A 359 19.93 -16.77 15.28
CA ASP A 359 18.75 -16.14 14.70
C ASP A 359 19.12 -15.56 13.32
N ASP A 360 18.27 -15.68 12.32
CA ASP A 360 18.50 -15.17 10.97
C ASP A 360 17.31 -14.29 10.55
N PHE A 361 17.56 -13.25 9.74
CA PHE A 361 16.47 -12.43 9.16
C PHE A 361 15.49 -13.34 8.41
N CYS A 362 14.22 -13.28 8.77
CA CYS A 362 13.17 -14.07 8.15
C CYS A 362 12.05 -13.17 7.62
N LEU A 363 11.73 -13.31 6.33
CA LEU A 363 10.52 -12.75 5.73
C LEU A 363 9.60 -13.88 5.29
N ILE A 364 8.32 -13.79 5.64
CA ILE A 364 7.26 -14.65 5.09
C ILE A 364 6.23 -13.78 4.39
N ARG A 365 5.81 -14.20 3.20
CA ARG A 365 4.71 -13.56 2.46
C ARG A 365 3.47 -14.45 2.45
N TYR A 366 2.34 -13.86 2.77
CA TYR A 366 1.02 -14.49 2.76
C TYR A 366 0.10 -13.80 1.75
N ASN A 367 -0.84 -14.56 1.21
CA ASN A 367 -1.98 -14.01 0.50
C ASN A 367 -2.94 -13.33 1.49
N SER A 368 -3.86 -12.53 0.98
CA SER A 368 -4.84 -11.81 1.81
C SER A 368 -5.71 -12.72 2.69
N ASP A 369 -5.85 -14.00 2.34
CA ASP A 369 -6.62 -15.01 3.08
C ASP A 369 -5.81 -15.77 4.14
N GLY A 370 -4.53 -15.42 4.33
CA GLY A 370 -3.62 -16.05 5.29
C GLY A 370 -2.86 -17.26 4.72
N SER A 371 -3.21 -17.74 3.53
CA SER A 371 -2.42 -18.82 2.91
C SER A 371 -1.03 -18.31 2.50
N VAL A 372 0.02 -19.10 2.74
CA VAL A 372 1.39 -18.74 2.35
C VAL A 372 1.50 -18.55 0.83
N ASP A 373 2.12 -17.45 0.41
CA ASP A 373 2.41 -17.21 -1.01
C ASP A 373 3.67 -17.96 -1.44
N GLY A 374 3.46 -19.16 -1.98
CA GLY A 374 4.56 -20.01 -2.46
C GLY A 374 5.38 -19.44 -3.64
N THR A 375 5.03 -18.27 -4.19
CA THR A 375 5.82 -17.58 -5.23
C THR A 375 6.90 -16.64 -4.68
N PHE A 376 6.86 -16.33 -3.39
CA PHE A 376 7.87 -15.52 -2.71
C PHE A 376 9.02 -16.38 -2.18
N GLY A 377 10.26 -16.00 -2.47
CA GLY A 377 11.43 -16.73 -1.97
C GLY A 377 11.37 -18.23 -2.21
N THR A 378 11.72 -19.01 -1.18
CA THR A 378 11.58 -20.47 -1.21
C THR A 378 10.30 -20.90 -0.50
N SER A 379 9.23 -21.14 -1.25
CA SER A 379 7.92 -21.57 -0.72
C SER A 379 7.28 -20.59 0.27
N GLY A 380 7.45 -19.30 0.01
CA GLY A 380 6.87 -18.21 0.81
C GLY A 380 7.82 -17.61 1.83
N VAL A 381 9.01 -18.19 2.01
CA VAL A 381 9.98 -17.82 3.05
C VAL A 381 11.28 -17.33 2.40
N VAL A 382 11.84 -16.26 2.96
CA VAL A 382 13.19 -15.75 2.66
C VAL A 382 13.97 -15.69 3.96
N ILE A 383 15.08 -16.43 4.02
CA ILE A 383 16.04 -16.38 5.13
C ILE A 383 17.30 -15.68 4.65
N THR A 384 17.72 -14.64 5.35
CA THR A 384 18.86 -13.79 4.96
C THR A 384 19.89 -13.73 6.07
N HIS A 385 21.07 -14.27 5.78
CA HIS A 385 22.16 -14.31 6.73
C HIS A 385 23.11 -13.12 6.59
N PHE A 386 23.35 -12.35 7.65
CA PHE A 386 24.40 -11.33 7.74
C PHE A 386 25.63 -11.88 8.47
N ALA A 387 25.48 -12.19 9.75
CA ALA A 387 26.51 -12.68 10.67
C ALA A 387 25.92 -13.77 11.60
N SER A 388 26.36 -13.91 12.86
CA SER A 388 25.96 -15.07 13.66
C SER A 388 24.51 -15.06 14.18
N SER A 389 23.90 -13.89 14.35
CA SER A 389 22.55 -13.73 14.91
C SER A 389 21.96 -12.44 14.38
N ASP A 390 21.03 -12.50 13.44
CA ASP A 390 20.47 -11.34 12.77
C ASP A 390 18.95 -11.34 12.95
N GLU A 391 18.37 -10.21 13.34
CA GLU A 391 16.93 -10.09 13.58
C GLU A 391 16.36 -8.90 12.83
N ILE A 392 15.23 -9.10 12.13
CA ILE A 392 14.43 -8.00 11.60
C ILE A 392 13.62 -7.42 12.74
N ASP A 393 13.84 -6.13 13.01
CA ASP A 393 13.00 -5.36 13.94
C ASP A 393 11.86 -4.67 13.17
N ALA A 394 12.12 -4.18 11.95
CA ALA A 394 11.12 -3.45 11.16
C ALA A 394 11.25 -3.66 9.64
N ILE A 395 10.12 -3.61 8.94
CA ILE A 395 10.07 -3.64 7.47
C ILE A 395 9.33 -2.42 6.90
N ALA A 396 9.73 -1.98 5.72
CA ALA A 396 9.04 -0.96 4.95
C ALA A 396 8.93 -1.33 3.47
N LEU A 397 7.87 -0.83 2.83
CA LEU A 397 7.65 -0.97 1.40
C LEU A 397 8.10 0.30 0.68
N GLN A 398 8.88 0.16 -0.39
CA GLN A 398 9.20 1.26 -1.29
C GLN A 398 8.08 1.45 -2.32
N THR A 399 7.98 2.66 -2.88
CA THR A 399 7.00 3.00 -3.91
C THR A 399 7.14 2.17 -5.19
N ASP A 400 8.32 1.60 -5.44
CA ASP A 400 8.57 0.69 -6.56
C ASP A 400 8.27 -0.78 -6.21
N GLY A 401 7.60 -1.03 -5.07
CA GLY A 401 7.19 -2.34 -4.61
C GLY A 401 8.24 -3.08 -3.78
N LYS A 402 9.52 -2.70 -3.81
CA LYS A 402 10.58 -3.42 -3.08
C LYS A 402 10.34 -3.40 -1.56
N ILE A 403 10.83 -4.43 -0.89
CA ILE A 403 10.75 -4.56 0.56
C ILE A 403 12.13 -4.22 1.13
N VAL A 404 12.18 -3.34 2.12
CA VAL A 404 13.40 -3.07 2.89
C VAL A 404 13.17 -3.54 4.31
N ALA A 405 14.08 -4.38 4.82
CA ALA A 405 14.10 -4.81 6.21
C ALA A 405 15.25 -4.12 6.93
N ALA A 406 15.01 -3.70 8.17
CA ALA A 406 16.01 -3.14 9.07
C ALA A 406 15.97 -3.89 10.40
N GLY A 407 17.13 -3.94 11.06
CA GLY A 407 17.28 -4.54 12.36
C GLY A 407 18.72 -4.50 12.80
N HIS A 408 19.22 -5.61 13.33
CA HIS A 408 20.59 -5.72 13.80
C HIS A 408 21.20 -7.08 13.48
N ASP A 409 22.53 -7.13 13.36
CA ASP A 409 23.27 -8.38 13.19
C ASP A 409 23.90 -8.88 14.50
N GLY A 410 24.67 -9.97 14.42
CA GLY A 410 25.20 -10.67 15.60
C GLY A 410 26.25 -9.90 16.37
N THR A 411 26.73 -8.78 15.84
CA THR A 411 27.58 -7.81 16.53
C THR A 411 26.80 -6.62 17.07
N THR A 412 25.47 -6.66 16.97
CA THR A 412 24.53 -5.57 17.23
C THR A 412 24.93 -4.34 16.43
N ASP A 413 25.16 -4.50 15.13
CA ASP A 413 25.31 -3.39 14.21
C ASP A 413 24.05 -3.27 13.34
N PHE A 414 23.66 -2.06 12.95
CA PHE A 414 22.55 -1.80 12.04
C PHE A 414 22.71 -2.63 10.77
N ALA A 415 21.72 -3.47 10.50
CA ALA A 415 21.64 -4.30 9.31
C ALA A 415 20.41 -3.89 8.48
N LEU A 416 20.61 -3.67 7.17
CA LEU A 416 19.53 -3.48 6.21
C LEU A 416 19.65 -4.49 5.08
N ALA A 417 18.53 -5.08 4.67
CA ALA A 417 18.42 -5.87 3.46
C ALA A 417 17.31 -5.34 2.57
N ARG A 418 17.53 -5.33 1.24
CA ARG A 418 16.49 -5.00 0.27
C ARG A 418 16.18 -6.19 -0.63
N TYR A 419 14.89 -6.42 -0.83
CA TYR A 419 14.36 -7.55 -1.59
C TYR A 419 13.56 -7.07 -2.80
N GLU A 420 13.73 -7.81 -3.89
CA GLU A 420 12.97 -7.65 -5.10
C GLU A 420 11.51 -8.02 -4.87
N ASN A 421 10.64 -7.25 -5.50
CA ASN A 421 9.22 -7.54 -5.55
C ASN A 421 8.70 -7.06 -6.90
N THR A 422 8.41 -8.00 -7.78
CA THR A 422 8.00 -7.75 -9.16
C THR A 422 6.51 -7.45 -9.30
N ASP A 423 5.73 -7.72 -8.25
CA ASP A 423 4.39 -7.15 -8.07
C ASP A 423 4.53 -5.66 -7.71
N THR A 424 4.81 -4.87 -8.75
CA THR A 424 4.70 -3.41 -8.73
C THR A 424 3.28 -3.05 -9.14
N PRO A 425 2.43 -2.59 -8.23
CA PRO A 425 1.18 -1.99 -8.65
C PRO A 425 1.46 -0.55 -9.05
N LEU A 426 0.75 -0.09 -10.07
CA LEU A 426 0.78 1.30 -10.48
C LEU A 426 0.15 2.14 -9.35
N ALA A 427 0.85 3.20 -8.92
CA ALA A 427 0.53 4.03 -7.75
C ALA A 427 -0.95 4.46 -7.64
N VAL A 428 -1.62 4.69 -8.77
CA VAL A 428 -3.08 4.65 -8.91
C VAL A 428 -3.38 4.29 -10.38
N GLU A 429 -4.18 3.26 -10.66
CA GLU A 429 -4.64 2.99 -12.02
C GLU A 429 -5.96 3.75 -12.30
N LEU A 430 -5.87 4.92 -12.94
CA LEU A 430 -7.06 5.67 -13.33
C LEU A 430 -7.67 5.10 -14.62
N SER A 431 -8.99 4.96 -14.59
CA SER A 431 -9.81 4.68 -15.75
C SER A 431 -10.98 5.67 -15.86
N ASP A 432 -11.65 5.69 -17.01
CA ASP A 432 -12.84 6.51 -17.27
C ASP A 432 -12.69 8.02 -16.97
N ILE A 433 -11.49 8.56 -17.23
CA ILE A 433 -11.22 10.00 -17.10
C ILE A 433 -12.01 10.78 -18.16
N LEU A 434 -12.92 11.65 -17.73
CA LEU A 434 -13.80 12.44 -18.59
C LEU A 434 -13.88 13.90 -18.15
N ALA A 435 -14.00 14.79 -19.13
CA ALA A 435 -14.34 16.20 -18.93
C ALA A 435 -15.61 16.56 -19.71
N LYS A 436 -16.70 16.86 -18.99
CA LYS A 436 -17.99 17.22 -19.57
C LYS A 436 -18.22 18.72 -19.50
N ALA A 437 -18.47 19.34 -20.65
CA ALA A 437 -18.86 20.75 -20.74
C ALA A 437 -20.30 20.96 -20.27
N GLY A 438 -20.52 22.04 -19.50
CA GLY A 438 -21.83 22.60 -19.20
C GLY A 438 -21.89 24.10 -19.52
N ASP A 439 -22.97 24.77 -19.12
CA ASP A 439 -23.06 26.22 -19.24
C ASP A 439 -22.16 26.90 -18.20
N SER A 440 -21.08 27.51 -18.69
CA SER A 440 -20.10 28.21 -17.84
C SER A 440 -19.45 27.31 -16.78
N GLU A 441 -19.43 26.00 -17.03
CA GLU A 441 -18.90 24.99 -16.10
C GLU A 441 -18.30 23.78 -16.84
N VAL A 442 -17.46 23.03 -16.13
CA VAL A 442 -16.92 21.72 -16.54
C VAL A 442 -17.03 20.76 -15.38
N THR A 443 -17.56 19.56 -15.63
CA THR A 443 -17.49 18.45 -14.69
C THR A 443 -16.38 17.49 -15.10
N LEU A 444 -15.40 17.27 -14.23
CA LEU A 444 -14.41 16.21 -14.35
C LEU A 444 -14.91 14.98 -13.59
N THR A 445 -14.78 13.80 -14.17
CA THR A 445 -15.05 12.52 -13.49
C THR A 445 -13.96 11.53 -13.84
N TRP A 446 -13.57 10.71 -12.88
CA TRP A 446 -12.64 9.59 -13.08
C TRP A 446 -12.96 8.47 -12.11
N LYS A 447 -12.47 7.28 -12.44
CA LYS A 447 -12.50 6.10 -11.59
C LYS A 447 -11.06 5.67 -11.30
N THR A 448 -10.81 5.13 -10.13
CA THR A 448 -9.60 4.35 -9.85
C THR A 448 -9.96 2.87 -9.85
N GLU A 449 -9.11 2.03 -10.43
CA GLU A 449 -9.24 0.56 -10.29
C GLU A 449 -8.62 0.10 -8.97
N SER A 450 -7.55 0.77 -8.54
CA SER A 450 -6.89 0.62 -7.24
C SER A 450 -6.22 1.93 -6.81
N GLU A 451 -5.94 2.07 -5.52
CA GLU A 451 -5.27 3.22 -4.89
C GLU A 451 -4.26 2.74 -3.85
N ILE A 452 -3.10 3.40 -3.82
CA ILE A 452 -2.00 3.10 -2.90
C ILE A 452 -1.60 4.38 -2.23
N GLU A 453 -1.68 4.38 -0.90
CA GLU A 453 -1.39 5.51 -0.05
C GLU A 453 -2.05 6.80 -0.55
N ASN A 454 -3.16 6.70 -1.30
CA ASN A 454 -3.70 7.83 -2.01
C ASN A 454 -4.35 8.77 -1.01
N LEU A 455 -3.65 9.84 -0.69
CA LEU A 455 -4.13 10.93 0.13
C LEU A 455 -5.25 11.69 -0.59
N GLY A 456 -5.17 11.79 -1.91
CA GLY A 456 -6.25 12.25 -2.77
C GLY A 456 -5.78 12.98 -4.01
N PHE A 457 -6.69 13.73 -4.64
CA PHE A 457 -6.45 14.30 -5.96
C PHE A 457 -6.27 15.82 -5.93
N GLU A 458 -5.38 16.31 -6.78
CA GLU A 458 -5.23 17.73 -7.11
C GLU A 458 -5.66 18.00 -8.56
N ILE A 459 -6.43 19.07 -8.75
CA ILE A 459 -6.93 19.46 -10.08
C ILE A 459 -6.21 20.71 -10.53
N TYR A 460 -5.65 20.64 -11.73
CA TYR A 460 -4.91 21.72 -12.36
C TYR A 460 -5.62 22.16 -13.65
N ARG A 461 -5.66 23.48 -13.89
CA ARG A 461 -6.28 24.05 -15.10
C ARG A 461 -5.36 25.04 -15.78
N SER A 462 -5.35 25.01 -17.12
CA SER A 462 -4.73 26.01 -17.99
C SER A 462 -5.78 26.64 -18.91
N GLU A 463 -5.49 27.87 -19.35
CA GLU A 463 -6.34 28.66 -20.23
C GLU A 463 -5.73 28.81 -21.64
N GLY A 464 -4.93 27.81 -22.08
CA GLY A 464 -4.43 27.69 -23.46
C GLY A 464 -2.97 28.09 -23.68
N ASN A 465 -2.16 28.25 -22.62
CA ASN A 465 -0.77 28.69 -22.68
C ASN A 465 0.21 27.76 -21.93
N GLU A 466 -0.17 26.50 -21.73
CA GLU A 466 0.59 25.46 -21.01
C GLU A 466 0.92 25.77 -19.54
N ASN A 467 0.61 26.96 -19.04
CA ASN A 467 0.69 27.31 -17.63
C ASN A 467 -0.53 26.75 -16.91
N PHE A 468 -0.32 25.67 -16.15
CA PHE A 468 -1.33 25.08 -15.28
C PHE A 468 -1.29 25.73 -13.90
N ARG A 469 -2.46 26.03 -13.35
CA ARG A 469 -2.63 26.43 -11.94
C ARG A 469 -3.48 25.40 -11.21
N LYS A 470 -3.12 25.07 -9.97
CA LYS A 470 -3.98 24.28 -9.08
C LYS A 470 -5.27 25.05 -8.80
N ILE A 471 -6.41 24.40 -8.98
CA ILE A 471 -7.75 24.98 -8.76
C ILE A 471 -8.56 24.26 -7.68
N ALA A 472 -8.17 23.02 -7.33
CA ALA A 472 -8.74 22.26 -6.23
C ALA A 472 -7.75 21.19 -5.75
N SER A 473 -7.95 20.72 -4.52
CA SER A 473 -7.14 19.69 -3.85
C SER A 473 -8.00 18.96 -2.81
N TYR A 474 -7.64 17.71 -2.51
CA TYR A 474 -8.15 16.91 -1.39
C TYR A 474 -8.12 17.63 -0.04
N GLU A 475 -7.21 18.59 0.16
CA GLU A 475 -7.14 19.43 1.36
C GLU A 475 -8.34 20.40 1.47
N THR A 476 -8.84 20.85 0.33
CA THR A 476 -9.88 21.88 0.22
C THR A 476 -11.26 21.34 -0.14
N GLU A 477 -11.31 20.15 -0.75
CA GLU A 477 -12.51 19.52 -1.29
C GLU A 477 -12.58 18.07 -0.82
N THR A 478 -13.54 17.75 0.06
CA THR A 478 -13.67 16.41 0.63
C THR A 478 -13.96 15.33 -0.42
N SER A 479 -14.57 15.70 -1.54
CA SER A 479 -14.83 14.78 -2.67
C SER A 479 -13.58 14.39 -3.46
N LEU A 480 -12.43 15.00 -3.14
CA LEU A 480 -11.14 14.69 -3.73
C LEU A 480 -10.22 13.91 -2.80
N LYS A 481 -10.62 13.62 -1.55
CA LYS A 481 -9.85 12.76 -0.65
C LYS A 481 -9.79 11.35 -1.22
N GLY A 482 -8.58 10.81 -1.31
CA GLY A 482 -8.36 9.45 -1.76
C GLY A 482 -8.80 8.45 -0.70
N ALA A 483 -8.88 7.18 -1.09
CA ALA A 483 -9.25 6.08 -0.23
C ALA A 483 -8.06 5.53 0.58
N GLY A 484 -6.86 6.13 0.49
CA GLY A 484 -5.63 5.56 1.03
C GLY A 484 -5.22 4.32 0.23
N ASN A 485 -5.26 3.16 0.87
CA ASN A 485 -5.05 1.86 0.24
C ASN A 485 -6.40 1.24 -0.13
N SER A 486 -6.69 1.07 -1.41
CA SER A 486 -7.94 0.46 -1.90
C SER A 486 -7.69 -0.45 -3.10
N ALA A 487 -8.05 -1.73 -2.99
CA ALA A 487 -8.16 -2.62 -4.15
C ALA A 487 -9.55 -2.59 -4.82
N LYS A 488 -10.46 -1.73 -4.34
CA LYS A 488 -11.82 -1.55 -4.88
C LYS A 488 -11.89 -0.30 -5.75
N GLU A 489 -12.82 -0.32 -6.71
CA GLU A 489 -13.10 0.82 -7.57
C GLU A 489 -13.64 2.02 -6.75
N ASN A 490 -12.99 3.18 -6.86
CA ASN A 490 -13.51 4.43 -6.30
C ASN A 490 -13.85 5.43 -7.40
N PHE A 491 -14.88 6.24 -7.14
CA PHE A 491 -15.45 7.17 -8.11
C PHE A 491 -15.30 8.61 -7.62
N TYR A 492 -14.70 9.44 -8.45
CA TYR A 492 -14.40 10.82 -8.12
C TYR A 492 -15.03 11.80 -9.11
N SER A 493 -15.34 13.00 -8.62
CA SER A 493 -15.92 14.06 -9.43
C SER A 493 -15.52 15.42 -8.92
N PHE A 494 -15.30 16.35 -9.84
CA PHE A 494 -15.01 17.75 -9.56
C PHE A 494 -15.77 18.67 -10.51
N LEU A 495 -16.39 19.73 -9.99
CA LEU A 495 -17.15 20.70 -10.77
C LEU A 495 -16.47 22.08 -10.77
N ASP A 496 -15.86 22.44 -11.90
CA ASP A 496 -15.29 23.77 -12.13
C ASP A 496 -16.35 24.73 -12.67
N LYS A 497 -16.57 25.87 -12.00
CA LYS A 497 -17.62 26.85 -12.29
C LYS A 497 -17.05 28.19 -12.72
N ASN A 498 -17.94 29.08 -13.17
CA ASN A 498 -17.62 30.47 -13.56
C ASN A 498 -16.66 30.55 -14.76
N LEU A 499 -16.74 29.57 -15.66
CA LEU A 499 -15.97 29.52 -16.88
C LEU A 499 -16.62 30.37 -17.98
N ARG A 500 -15.79 30.87 -18.89
CA ARG A 500 -16.28 31.53 -20.10
C ARG A 500 -16.63 30.51 -21.17
N ASN A 501 -17.88 30.51 -21.61
CA ASN A 501 -18.31 29.74 -22.76
C ASN A 501 -17.55 30.12 -24.03
N GLY A 502 -17.30 29.13 -24.88
CA GLY A 502 -16.52 29.27 -26.12
C GLY A 502 -15.01 29.38 -25.91
N LYS A 503 -14.52 29.39 -24.66
CA LYS A 503 -13.09 29.31 -24.33
C LYS A 503 -12.71 27.87 -23.98
N THR A 504 -11.65 27.34 -24.57
CA THR A 504 -11.12 26.03 -24.23
C THR A 504 -10.30 26.11 -22.94
N TYR A 505 -10.55 25.18 -22.04
CA TYR A 505 -9.78 24.96 -20.81
C TYR A 505 -9.13 23.59 -20.90
N THR A 506 -7.92 23.50 -20.39
CA THR A 506 -7.14 22.26 -20.34
C THR A 506 -6.95 21.87 -18.88
N TYR A 507 -7.19 20.61 -18.54
CA TYR A 507 -7.09 20.08 -17.18
C TYR A 507 -6.03 18.99 -17.08
N LYS A 508 -5.42 18.91 -15.90
CA LYS A 508 -4.61 17.78 -15.43
C LYS A 508 -5.16 17.36 -14.08
N ILE A 509 -5.22 16.05 -13.86
CA ILE A 509 -5.50 15.44 -12.57
C ILE A 509 -4.17 14.88 -12.08
N ALA A 510 -3.86 15.09 -10.81
CA ALA A 510 -2.77 14.40 -10.14
C ALA A 510 -3.32 13.63 -8.94
N ASP A 511 -3.00 12.35 -8.82
CA ASP A 511 -3.05 11.69 -7.51
C ASP A 511 -1.91 12.18 -6.63
N VAL A 512 -2.12 12.09 -5.33
CA VAL A 512 -1.18 12.47 -4.28
C VAL A 512 -1.15 11.35 -3.27
N ASP A 513 0.02 10.75 -3.05
CA ASP A 513 0.18 9.72 -2.02
C ASP A 513 0.40 10.31 -0.61
N PHE A 514 0.49 9.46 0.42
CA PHE A 514 0.69 9.88 1.81
C PHE A 514 2.06 10.52 2.05
N SER A 515 3.01 10.27 1.14
CA SER A 515 4.29 10.96 1.12
C SER A 515 4.15 12.38 0.54
N GLY A 516 3.11 12.64 -0.26
CA GLY A 516 2.86 13.93 -0.91
C GLY A 516 3.44 14.01 -2.33
N PHE A 517 3.93 12.89 -2.85
CA PHE A 517 4.38 12.76 -4.24
C PHE A 517 3.17 12.86 -5.18
N ARG A 518 3.38 13.41 -6.37
CA ARG A 518 2.32 13.70 -7.34
C ARG A 518 2.54 12.94 -8.62
N THR A 519 1.59 12.09 -8.98
CA THR A 519 1.56 11.45 -10.30
C THR A 519 0.54 12.14 -11.18
N PHE A 520 0.97 12.73 -12.30
CA PHE A 520 0.08 13.43 -13.23
C PHE A 520 -0.48 12.50 -14.31
N HIS A 521 -1.78 12.60 -14.56
CA HIS A 521 -2.49 11.78 -15.55
C HIS A 521 -2.81 12.52 -16.85
N GLU A 522 -3.65 11.89 -17.68
CA GLU A 522 -4.03 12.37 -19.01
C GLU A 522 -4.54 13.83 -18.99
N ILE A 523 -4.16 14.57 -20.03
CA ILE A 523 -4.54 15.97 -20.23
C ILE A 523 -5.90 16.03 -20.94
N LEU A 524 -6.88 16.66 -20.30
CA LEU A 524 -8.23 16.82 -20.85
C LEU A 524 -8.40 18.24 -21.40
N SER A 525 -8.96 18.40 -22.60
CA SER A 525 -9.31 19.72 -23.13
C SER A 525 -10.80 19.81 -23.44
N VAL A 526 -11.46 20.84 -22.92
CA VAL A 526 -12.91 21.00 -23.01
C VAL A 526 -13.29 22.46 -23.14
N THR A 527 -14.33 22.73 -23.91
CA THR A 527 -14.84 24.09 -24.17
C THR A 527 -16.27 24.18 -23.63
N PRO A 528 -16.51 24.86 -22.49
CA PRO A 528 -17.85 25.14 -21.99
C PRO A 528 -18.67 25.88 -23.04
N SER A 529 -19.96 25.62 -23.06
CA SER A 529 -20.88 26.28 -23.99
C SER A 529 -22.23 26.48 -23.33
N LEU A 530 -22.87 27.62 -23.59
CA LEU A 530 -24.27 27.81 -23.22
C LEU A 530 -25.08 26.69 -23.87
N GLU A 531 -25.72 25.85 -23.06
CA GLU A 531 -26.84 25.08 -23.54
C GLU A 531 -27.97 26.06 -23.85
N ILE A 532 -28.04 26.50 -25.11
CA ILE A 532 -29.27 27.09 -25.62
C ILE A 532 -30.31 25.98 -25.51
N SER A 533 -31.32 26.20 -24.66
CA SER A 533 -32.48 25.31 -24.55
C SER A 533 -33.17 25.22 -25.92
N GLN A 534 -32.70 24.32 -26.77
CA GLN A 534 -33.43 23.89 -27.94
C GLN A 534 -34.48 22.91 -27.41
N GLN A 535 -35.73 23.35 -27.44
CA GLN A 535 -36.87 22.44 -27.47
C GLN A 535 -36.53 21.25 -28.38
N GLU A 536 -36.72 20.05 -27.85
CA GLU A 536 -36.70 18.76 -28.54
C GLU A 536 -36.39 18.80 -30.04
N THR A 537 -35.10 18.69 -30.40
CA THR A 537 -34.70 17.97 -31.61
C THR A 537 -33.57 17.03 -31.26
N GLY A 538 -33.92 15.76 -31.01
CA GLY A 538 -32.97 14.69 -30.76
C GLY A 538 -32.08 14.41 -31.97
N VAL A 539 -30.97 15.12 -32.10
CA VAL A 539 -29.89 14.73 -33.02
C VAL A 539 -28.87 13.96 -32.20
N ARG A 540 -29.00 12.64 -32.17
CA ARG A 540 -27.90 11.76 -31.72
C ARG A 540 -26.74 11.93 -32.71
N ASN A 541 -25.49 11.86 -32.23
CA ASN A 541 -24.29 11.90 -33.08
C ASN A 541 -24.14 10.67 -33.99
N PHE A 542 -25.16 9.81 -34.03
CA PHE A 542 -25.24 8.62 -34.85
C PHE A 542 -26.69 8.16 -34.96
N GLU A 543 -27.03 7.56 -36.09
CA GLU A 543 -28.28 6.88 -36.33
C GLU A 543 -28.02 5.39 -36.47
N LEU A 544 -28.78 4.60 -35.73
CA LEU A 544 -28.88 3.15 -35.91
C LEU A 544 -30.28 2.87 -36.42
N SER A 545 -30.40 2.28 -37.60
CA SER A 545 -31.70 1.92 -38.18
C SER A 545 -32.23 0.63 -37.57
N GLN A 546 -33.57 0.48 -37.58
CA GLN A 546 -34.15 -0.84 -37.34
C GLN A 546 -33.70 -1.80 -38.44
N ASN A 547 -33.16 -2.95 -38.04
CA ASN A 547 -32.75 -4.01 -38.95
C ASN A 547 -33.92 -4.47 -39.84
N TYR A 548 -33.65 -4.77 -41.11
CA TYR A 548 -34.66 -5.26 -42.05
C TYR A 548 -34.11 -6.45 -42.86
N PRO A 549 -34.87 -7.55 -42.98
CA PRO A 549 -36.18 -7.81 -42.33
C PRO A 549 -36.07 -7.96 -40.79
N ASN A 550 -37.17 -7.75 -40.07
CA ASN A 550 -37.33 -8.07 -38.64
C ASN A 550 -38.80 -8.43 -38.33
N PRO A 551 -39.13 -9.66 -37.91
CA PRO A 551 -38.24 -10.81 -37.72
C PRO A 551 -37.55 -11.26 -39.01
N PHE A 552 -36.42 -11.99 -38.91
CA PHE A 552 -35.62 -12.42 -40.06
C PHE A 552 -35.24 -13.91 -40.02
N ASN A 553 -34.95 -14.47 -41.20
CA ASN A 553 -34.46 -15.84 -41.40
C ASN A 553 -33.68 -15.98 -42.73
N PRO A 554 -32.40 -16.40 -42.73
CA PRO A 554 -31.44 -16.31 -41.63
C PRO A 554 -30.75 -14.94 -41.59
N THR A 555 -30.95 -14.07 -42.59
CA THR A 555 -30.20 -12.82 -42.76
C THR A 555 -31.03 -11.56 -42.51
N THR A 556 -30.40 -10.56 -41.89
CA THR A 556 -30.92 -9.21 -41.74
C THR A 556 -29.83 -8.18 -42.02
N THR A 557 -30.22 -7.00 -42.47
CA THR A 557 -29.30 -5.87 -42.70
C THR A 557 -29.54 -4.80 -41.66
N ILE A 558 -28.47 -4.30 -41.04
CA ILE A 558 -28.46 -3.23 -40.06
C ILE A 558 -27.76 -2.01 -40.67
N ASN A 559 -28.49 -0.93 -40.91
CA ASN A 559 -27.92 0.31 -41.44
C ASN A 559 -27.53 1.26 -40.29
N TYR A 560 -26.40 1.94 -40.46
CA TYR A 560 -25.88 2.90 -39.49
C TYR A 560 -25.32 4.15 -40.18
N GLU A 561 -25.35 5.27 -39.47
CA GLU A 561 -24.72 6.54 -39.84
C GLU A 561 -24.07 7.14 -38.59
N LEU A 562 -22.77 7.37 -38.61
CA LEU A 562 -21.97 7.99 -37.58
C LEU A 562 -21.69 9.44 -38.02
N ARG A 563 -22.17 10.40 -37.24
CA ARG A 563 -21.97 11.84 -37.49
C ARG A 563 -20.80 12.37 -36.64
N ILE A 564 -19.69 11.63 -36.64
CA ILE A 564 -18.46 11.93 -35.89
C ILE A 564 -17.20 11.73 -36.75
N THR A 565 -16.11 12.42 -36.39
CA THR A 565 -14.85 12.44 -37.15
C THR A 565 -13.89 11.28 -36.83
N ASN A 566 -14.13 10.49 -35.77
CA ASN A 566 -13.28 9.36 -35.33
C ASN A 566 -13.99 7.99 -35.39
N TYR A 567 -14.67 7.70 -36.50
CA TYR A 567 -15.49 6.48 -36.61
C TYR A 567 -14.70 5.16 -36.56
N GLU A 568 -13.40 5.16 -36.86
CA GLU A 568 -12.56 3.94 -36.90
C GLU A 568 -12.48 3.18 -35.56
N LYS A 569 -12.79 3.84 -34.43
CA LYS A 569 -12.88 3.22 -33.10
C LYS A 569 -14.29 2.69 -32.76
N SER A 570 -15.27 2.88 -33.64
CA SER A 570 -16.66 2.50 -33.39
C SER A 570 -16.93 1.05 -33.83
N LYS A 571 -17.73 0.33 -33.05
CA LYS A 571 -18.06 -1.09 -33.28
C LYS A 571 -19.56 -1.31 -33.20
N LEU A 572 -20.06 -2.27 -33.97
CA LEU A 572 -21.42 -2.78 -33.83
C LEU A 572 -21.37 -4.18 -33.22
N VAL A 573 -22.01 -4.35 -32.08
CA VAL A 573 -22.00 -5.60 -31.30
C VAL A 573 -23.40 -6.17 -31.20
N ILE A 574 -23.54 -7.47 -31.40
CA ILE A 574 -24.76 -8.25 -31.22
C ILE A 574 -24.70 -8.99 -29.89
N PHE A 575 -25.77 -8.90 -29.11
CA PHE A 575 -25.93 -9.53 -27.80
C PHE A 575 -27.15 -10.48 -27.81
N ASN A 576 -27.08 -11.55 -27.03
CA ASN A 576 -28.27 -12.35 -26.73
C ASN A 576 -29.11 -11.68 -25.63
N ALA A 577 -30.26 -12.28 -25.29
CA ALA A 577 -31.15 -11.75 -24.26
C ALA A 577 -30.57 -11.70 -22.83
N LEU A 578 -29.46 -12.40 -22.58
CA LEU A 578 -28.72 -12.40 -21.31
C LEU A 578 -27.58 -11.36 -21.29
N GLY A 579 -27.44 -10.53 -22.34
CA GLY A 579 -26.37 -9.54 -22.44
C GLY A 579 -25.01 -10.10 -22.87
N LYS A 580 -24.92 -11.39 -23.23
CA LYS A 580 -23.66 -11.99 -23.70
C LYS A 580 -23.39 -11.63 -25.15
N ASN A 581 -22.15 -11.23 -25.44
CA ASN A 581 -21.64 -10.98 -26.80
C ASN A 581 -21.79 -12.22 -27.69
N VAL A 582 -22.42 -12.02 -28.85
CA VAL A 582 -22.67 -13.04 -29.87
C VAL A 582 -21.76 -12.81 -31.08
N LYS A 583 -21.68 -11.57 -31.56
CA LYS A 583 -20.86 -11.21 -32.72
C LYS A 583 -20.51 -9.73 -32.73
N GLU A 584 -19.33 -9.40 -33.22
CA GLU A 584 -18.85 -8.03 -33.38
C GLU A 584 -18.54 -7.73 -34.85
N PHE A 585 -18.83 -6.50 -35.28
CA PHE A 585 -18.51 -5.98 -36.60
C PHE A 585 -17.70 -4.70 -36.46
N VAL A 586 -16.56 -4.67 -37.12
CA VAL A 586 -15.76 -3.45 -37.33
C VAL A 586 -16.45 -2.63 -38.41
N LEU A 587 -16.57 -1.32 -38.18
CA LEU A 587 -17.23 -0.41 -39.11
C LEU A 587 -16.18 0.20 -40.04
N GLU A 588 -16.33 -0.03 -41.34
CA GLU A 588 -15.36 0.41 -42.34
C GLU A 588 -15.52 1.89 -42.72
N ASP A 589 -16.72 2.45 -42.55
CA ASP A 589 -17.07 3.81 -42.96
C ASP A 589 -17.90 4.54 -41.89
N SER A 590 -17.99 5.87 -42.00
CA SER A 590 -18.92 6.68 -41.19
C SER A 590 -20.39 6.44 -41.54
N LYS A 591 -20.72 5.79 -42.65
CA LYS A 591 -22.09 5.41 -43.01
C LYS A 591 -22.07 4.13 -43.81
N GLY A 592 -22.82 3.12 -43.37
CA GLY A 592 -22.79 1.81 -44.00
C GLY A 592 -23.87 0.87 -43.52
N SER A 593 -23.69 -0.40 -43.84
CA SER A 593 -24.57 -1.47 -43.39
C SER A 593 -23.79 -2.73 -43.00
N VAL A 594 -24.33 -3.45 -42.03
CA VAL A 594 -23.82 -4.75 -41.58
C VAL A 594 -24.88 -5.80 -41.87
N VAL A 595 -24.46 -6.93 -42.48
CA VAL A 595 -25.32 -8.09 -42.69
C VAL A 595 -25.02 -9.14 -41.64
N TRP A 596 -26.04 -9.51 -40.87
CA TRP A 596 -25.95 -10.62 -39.93
C TRP A 596 -26.79 -11.81 -40.40
N ASN A 597 -26.19 -13.00 -40.41
CA ASN A 597 -26.79 -14.26 -40.87
C ASN A 597 -27.18 -15.21 -39.73
N GLY A 598 -27.31 -14.71 -38.50
CA GLY A 598 -27.68 -15.53 -37.34
C GLY A 598 -26.57 -16.48 -36.88
N THR A 599 -25.31 -16.10 -37.03
CA THR A 599 -24.13 -16.84 -36.55
C THR A 599 -23.34 -16.05 -35.51
N ASP A 600 -22.57 -16.74 -34.65
CA ASP A 600 -21.60 -16.10 -33.75
C ASP A 600 -20.28 -15.74 -34.46
N SER A 601 -19.29 -15.25 -33.70
CA SER A 601 -17.95 -14.94 -34.19
C SER A 601 -17.16 -16.15 -34.72
N PHE A 602 -17.55 -17.37 -34.37
CA PHE A 602 -16.95 -18.61 -34.86
C PHE A 602 -17.71 -19.21 -36.06
N GLY A 603 -18.74 -18.51 -36.56
CA GLY A 603 -19.55 -18.94 -37.69
C GLY A 603 -20.61 -19.99 -37.34
N LYS A 604 -20.83 -20.27 -36.05
CA LYS A 604 -21.85 -21.24 -35.60
C LYS A 604 -23.21 -20.58 -35.49
N SER A 605 -24.25 -21.23 -36.01
CA SER A 605 -25.62 -20.68 -35.97
C SER A 605 -26.17 -20.59 -34.55
N VAL A 606 -26.69 -19.44 -34.16
CA VAL A 606 -27.29 -19.19 -32.83
C VAL A 606 -28.77 -19.58 -32.78
N SER A 607 -29.38 -19.77 -31.60
CA SER A 607 -30.78 -20.19 -31.46
C SER A 607 -31.80 -19.13 -31.94
N SER A 608 -33.01 -19.54 -32.34
CA SER A 608 -34.13 -18.60 -32.54
C SER A 608 -34.40 -17.85 -31.24
N GLY A 609 -34.68 -16.54 -31.32
CA GLY A 609 -34.89 -15.74 -30.13
C GLY A 609 -34.73 -14.24 -30.34
N ILE A 610 -34.74 -13.51 -29.22
CA ILE A 610 -34.51 -12.07 -29.18
C ILE A 610 -33.01 -11.80 -29.07
N TYR A 611 -32.53 -10.90 -29.91
CA TYR A 611 -31.18 -10.38 -29.88
C TYR A 611 -31.21 -8.86 -29.86
N PHE A 612 -30.14 -8.27 -29.35
CA PHE A 612 -29.93 -6.83 -29.36
C PHE A 612 -28.70 -6.52 -30.20
N TYR A 613 -28.72 -5.41 -30.92
CA TYR A 613 -27.53 -4.88 -31.56
C TYR A 613 -27.33 -3.46 -31.08
N GLN A 614 -26.09 -3.15 -30.72
CA GLN A 614 -25.69 -1.87 -30.19
C GLN A 614 -24.54 -1.33 -31.03
N ILE A 615 -24.58 -0.04 -31.29
CA ILE A 615 -23.41 0.69 -31.76
C ILE A 615 -22.88 1.53 -30.60
N LYS A 616 -21.57 1.45 -30.34
CA LYS A 616 -20.85 2.32 -29.40
C LYS A 616 -19.90 3.19 -30.22
N ASN A 617 -20.04 4.51 -30.12
CA ASN A 617 -19.16 5.43 -30.83
C ASN A 617 -17.87 5.68 -30.03
N SER A 618 -16.90 6.36 -30.67
CA SER A 618 -15.60 6.63 -30.07
C SER A 618 -15.62 7.56 -28.85
N ILE A 619 -16.76 8.18 -28.55
CA ILE A 619 -16.97 9.08 -27.40
C ILE A 619 -17.86 8.45 -26.32
N GLY A 620 -18.12 7.14 -26.41
CA GLY A 620 -18.81 6.36 -25.38
C GLY A 620 -20.34 6.33 -25.48
N GLU A 621 -20.94 7.08 -26.41
CA GLU A 621 -22.39 7.04 -26.59
C GLU A 621 -22.84 5.71 -27.21
N THR A 622 -23.97 5.18 -26.74
CA THR A 622 -24.54 3.93 -27.24
C THR A 622 -25.99 4.09 -27.71
N LEU A 623 -26.34 3.34 -28.76
CA LEU A 623 -27.74 3.17 -29.18
C LEU A 623 -27.96 1.69 -29.41
N THR A 624 -28.94 1.14 -28.69
CA THR A 624 -29.30 -0.28 -28.76
C THR A 624 -30.65 -0.42 -29.45
N ARG A 625 -30.76 -1.44 -30.31
CA ARG A 625 -32.04 -1.87 -30.87
C ARG A 625 -32.22 -3.37 -30.73
N LYS A 626 -33.48 -3.78 -30.78
CA LYS A 626 -33.90 -5.18 -30.67
C LYS A 626 -34.15 -5.77 -32.06
N MET A 627 -33.80 -7.03 -32.26
CA MET A 627 -34.16 -7.85 -33.42
C MET A 627 -34.61 -9.24 -33.01
N GLN A 628 -35.32 -9.92 -33.90
CA GLN A 628 -35.86 -11.26 -33.67
C GLN A 628 -35.45 -12.22 -34.80
N LEU A 629 -34.69 -13.26 -34.44
CA LEU A 629 -34.32 -14.35 -35.33
C LEU A 629 -35.37 -15.47 -35.20
N ILE A 630 -35.93 -15.90 -36.33
CA ILE A 630 -36.86 -17.04 -36.40
C ILE A 630 -36.25 -18.05 -37.37
N LYS A 631 -35.88 -19.24 -36.88
CA LYS A 631 -35.46 -20.34 -37.75
C LYS A 631 -36.63 -21.19 -38.21
#